data_AF-A0A7J3TA08-F1
#
_entry.id   AF-A0A7J3TA08-F1
#
_cell.length_a   1.000
_cell.length_b   1.000
_cell.length_c   1.000
_cell.angle_alpha   90.00
_cell.angle_beta   90.00
_cell.angle_gamma   90.00
#
_symmetry.space_group_name_H-M   'P 1'
#
loop_
_entity.id
_entity.type
_entity.pdbx_description
1 polymer ?
#
loop_
_entity_poly.entity_id
_entity_poly.type
_entity_poly.pdbx_seq_one_letter_code
_entity_poly.pdbx_strand_id
1 'polypeptide(L)' 'MKVKNVMYAMVVLQFVIAFFMWYVSLSAVHDYQTIWTILLALELIMLSLLFMIYLRYEGVF' A
#
# COMPACT_ATOMS: atom_id res chain seq x y z
N MET A 1 -0.54 5.24 23.36
CA MET A 1 -1.28 4.98 22.10
C MET A 1 -1.79 3.55 22.12
N LYS A 2 -3.06 3.30 21.79
CA LYS A 2 -3.59 1.93 21.69
C LYS A 2 -2.91 1.23 20.49
N VAL A 3 -2.54 -0.04 20.62
CA VAL A 3 -1.87 -0.86 19.56
C VAL A 3 -2.57 -0.72 18.20
N LYS A 4 -3.89 -0.61 18.23
CA LYS A 4 -4.78 -0.32 17.10
C LYS A 4 -4.37 0.90 16.26
N ASN A 5 -4.01 2.02 16.90
CA ASN A 5 -3.60 3.25 16.20
C ASN A 5 -2.23 3.09 15.53
N VAL A 6 -1.35 2.27 16.12
CA VAL A 6 -0.03 1.96 15.56
C VAL A 6 -0.21 1.11 14.30
N MET A 7 -1.04 0.07 14.34
CA MET A 7 -1.35 -0.76 13.17
C MET A 7 -1.96 0.06 12.04
N TYR A 8 -2.89 0.98 12.36
CA TYR A 8 -3.47 1.87 11.36
C TYR A 8 -2.42 2.78 10.72
N ALA A 9 -1.56 3.41 11.52
CA ALA A 9 -0.48 4.26 11.01
C ALA A 9 0.48 3.47 10.10
N MET A 10 0.78 2.21 10.44
CA MET A 10 1.62 1.34 9.62
C MET A 10 0.97 1.02 8.25
N VAL A 11 -0.33 0.71 8.23
CA VAL A 11 -1.05 0.44 6.97
C VAL A 11 -1.12 1.68 6.09
N VAL A 12 -1.38 2.85 6.66
CA VAL A 12 -1.38 4.13 5.91
C VAL A 12 0.00 4.43 5.35
N LEU A 13 1.06 4.22 6.14
CA LEU A 13 2.43 4.43 5.69
C LEU A 13 2.80 3.49 4.53
N GLN A 14 2.44 2.20 4.63
CA GLN A 14 2.62 1.22 3.55
C GLN A 14 1.88 1.65 2.28
N PHE A 15 0.62 2.08 2.40
CA PHE A 15 -0.18 2.55 1.28
C PHE A 15 0.49 3.72 0.55
N VAL A 16 0.99 4.71 1.31
CA VAL A 16 1.68 5.89 0.76
C VAL A 16 2.95 5.48 0.00
N ILE A 17 3.78 4.60 0.59
CA ILE A 17 5.01 4.11 -0.05
C ILE A 17 4.68 3.37 -1.35
N ALA A 18 3.70 2.47 -1.31
CA ALA A 18 3.29 1.70 -2.49
C ALA A 18 2.75 2.62 -3.61
N PHE A 19 2.01 3.67 -3.25
CA PHE A 19 1.52 4.66 -4.20
C PHE A 19 2.67 5.44 -4.87
N PHE A 20 3.69 5.85 -4.09
CA PHE A 20 4.88 6.48 -4.65
C PHE A 20 5.67 5.54 -5.56
N MET A 21 5.85 4.27 -5.18
CA MET A 21 6.49 3.28 -6.02
C MET A 21 5.76 3.12 -7.35
N TRP A 22 4.43 3.03 -7.33
CA TRP A 22 3.62 2.96 -8.53
C TRP A 22 3.80 4.20 -9.42
N TYR A 23 3.70 5.40 -8.83
CA TYR A 23 3.85 6.66 -9.56
C TYR A 23 5.23 6.82 -10.21
N VAL A 24 6.31 6.52 -9.48
CA VAL A 24 7.68 6.59 -10.00
C VAL A 24 7.91 5.53 -11.09
N SER A 25 7.33 4.34 -10.94
CA SER A 25 7.49 3.29 -11.95
C SER A 25 6.76 3.63 -13.25
N LEU A 26 5.65 4.36 -13.20
CA LEU A 26 4.96 4.84 -14.39
C LEU A 26 5.75 5.91 -15.17
N SER A 27 6.60 6.68 -14.49
CA SER A 27 7.43 7.70 -15.14
C SER A 27 8.79 7.17 -15.62
N ALA A 28 9.12 5.91 -15.32
CA ALA A 28 10.34 5.25 -15.75
C ALA A 28 10.27 4.72 -17.20
N VAL A 29 11.44 4.46 -17.79
CA VAL A 29 11.54 3.83 -19.11
C VAL A 29 10.93 2.45 -19.04
N HIS A 30 9.94 2.17 -19.89
CA HIS A 30 9.16 0.95 -19.83
C HIS A 30 9.97 -0.26 -20.32
N ASP A 31 10.62 -0.94 -19.39
CA ASP A 31 11.26 -2.23 -19.57
C ASP A 31 10.53 -3.33 -18.77
N TYR A 32 10.97 -4.58 -18.92
CA TYR A 32 10.38 -5.71 -18.21
C TYR A 32 10.42 -5.51 -16.68
N GLN A 33 11.48 -4.91 -16.15
CA GLN A 33 11.65 -4.70 -14.71
C GLN A 33 10.66 -3.65 -14.16
N THR A 34 10.40 -2.60 -14.94
CA THR A 34 9.43 -1.55 -14.62
C THR A 34 8.01 -2.14 -14.54
N ILE A 35 7.65 -3.06 -15.45
CA ILE A 35 6.35 -3.75 -15.42
C ILE A 35 6.17 -4.54 -14.12
N TRP A 36 7.17 -5.33 -13.71
CA TRP A 36 7.12 -6.07 -12.43
C TRP A 36 6.99 -5.13 -11.23
N THR A 37 7.67 -3.99 -11.27
CA THR A 37 7.62 -2.99 -10.19
C THR A 37 6.23 -2.35 -10.10
N ILE A 38 5.60 -2.05 -11.25
CA ILE A 38 4.21 -1.57 -11.31
C ILE A 38 3.25 -2.60 -10.72
N LEU A 39 3.38 -3.88 -11.10
CA LEU A 39 2.53 -4.96 -10.60
C LEU A 39 2.67 -5.14 -9.08
N LEU A 40 3.90 -5.14 -8.57
CA LEU A 40 4.18 -5.21 -7.14
C LEU A 40 3.57 -4.02 -6.38
N ALA A 41 3.71 -2.81 -6.93
CA ALA A 41 3.16 -1.62 -6.30
C ALA A 41 1.62 -1.67 -6.24
N LEU A 42 0.96 -2.15 -7.31
CA LEU A 42 -0.49 -2.37 -7.32
C LEU A 42 -0.92 -3.41 -6.29
N GLU A 43 -0.18 -4.52 -6.15
CA GLU A 43 -0.46 -5.55 -5.14
C GLU A 43 -0.37 -4.98 -3.71
N LEU A 44 0.67 -4.20 -3.41
CA LEU A 44 0.84 -3.55 -2.12
C LEU A 44 -0.27 -2.54 -1.81
N ILE A 45 -0.74 -1.80 -2.82
CA ILE A 45 -1.89 -0.90 -2.71
C ILE A 45 -3.15 -1.70 -2.36
N MET A 46 -3.45 -2.77 -3.09
CA MET A 46 -4.62 -3.62 -2.83
C MET A 46 -4.58 -4.27 -1.45
N LEU A 47 -3.42 -4.80 -1.02
CA LEU A 47 -3.23 -5.35 0.32
C LEU A 47 -3.48 -4.29 1.39
N SER A 48 -2.96 -3.08 1.21
CA SER A 48 -3.16 -1.99 2.17
C SER A 48 -4.64 -1.58 2.28
N LEU A 49 -5.37 -1.54 1.17
CA LEU A 49 -6.82 -1.31 1.15
C LEU A 49 -7.57 -2.44 1.87
N LEU A 50 -7.20 -3.70 1.62
CA LEU A 50 -7.79 -4.86 2.27
C LEU A 50 -7.57 -4.81 3.79
N PHE A 51 -6.36 -4.46 4.23
CA PHE A 51 -6.05 -4.29 5.66
C PHE A 51 -6.85 -3.13 6.29
N MET A 52 -7.07 -2.02 5.58
CA MET A 52 -7.94 -0.96 6.09
C MET A 52 -9.39 -1.42 6.27
N ILE A 53 -9.92 -2.20 5.32
CA ILE A 53 -11.27 -2.79 5.43
C ILE A 53 -11.32 -3.77 6.60
N TYR A 54 -10.31 -4.63 6.75
CA TYR A 54 -10.21 -5.59 7.85
C TYR A 54 -10.18 -4.90 9.22
N LEU A 55 -9.32 -3.88 9.40
CA LEU A 55 -9.25 -3.11 10.64
C LEU A 55 -10.60 -2.42 10.95
N ARG A 56 -11.31 -1.93 9.92
CA ARG A 56 -12.65 -1.37 10.10
C ARG A 56 -13.66 -2.43 10.56
N TYR A 57 -13.60 -3.65 10.00
CA TYR A 57 -14.51 -4.74 10.38
C TYR A 57 -14.31 -5.18 11.84
N GLU A 58 -13.07 -5.20 12.33
CA GLU A 58 -12.71 -5.53 13.72
C GLU A 58 -13.10 -4.45 14.76
N GLY A 59 -13.87 -3.42 14.37
CA GLY A 59 -14.26 -2.34 15.29
C GLY A 59 -13.07 -1.58 15.85
N VAL A 60 -12.01 -1.42 15.05
CA VAL A 60 -10.88 -0.53 15.36
C VAL A 60 -11.29 0.95 15.18
N PHE A 61 -12.43 1.19 14.55
CA PHE A 61 -13.08 2.49 14.35
C PHE A 61 -14.33 2.65 15.22
#